data_AF-A0A7M7P0D0-F1
#
_entry.id   AF-A0A7M7P0D0-F1
#
_cell.length_a   1.000
_cell.length_b   1.000
_cell.length_c   1.000
_cell.angle_alpha   90.00
_cell.angle_beta   90.00
_cell.angle_gamma   90.00
#
_symmetry.space_group_name_H-M   'P 1'
#
loop_
_entity.id
_entity.type
_entity.pdbx_description
1 polymer ?
#
loop_
_entity_poly.entity_id
_entity_poly.type
_entity_poly.pdbx_seq_one_letter_code
_entity_poly.pdbx_strand_id
1 'polypeptide(L)'
;MVNMASVEGIVDCLLQGQLETAMDNIHDILTQPEEVNGIKEFSILIQEAARQEEIHRSHIKDVLKAYMSMKDNMESVIAEDKSADAIGEEINLLQTQHQKALQTSEAAKEQCQALNEEREKMHAEQEALSQKRETVKEDTTQVLPKTRYNVSLYSCITGIKWDYDCKPDEIKGYVSTSKDVRPFSLDCKQHSKFFTTNYLWDLVEAAVEAK
;
A
#
# COMPACT_ATOMS: atom_id res chain seq x y z
N MET A 1 48.61 -49.35 61.67
CA MET A 1 48.31 -47.90 61.78
C MET A 1 49.50 -47.28 62.49
N VAL A 2 50.38 -46.56 61.79
CA VAL A 2 51.59 -45.97 62.40
C VAL A 2 51.15 -45.01 63.51
N ASN A 3 51.76 -45.09 64.69
CA ASN A 3 51.48 -44.17 65.78
C ASN A 3 52.03 -42.78 65.41
N MET A 4 51.19 -41.91 64.83
CA MET A 4 51.59 -40.56 64.37
C MET A 4 52.30 -39.75 65.46
N ALA A 5 51.95 -39.98 66.73
CA ALA A 5 52.58 -39.32 67.89
C ALA A 5 54.06 -39.68 68.08
N SER A 6 54.52 -40.84 67.57
CA SER A 6 55.92 -41.29 67.67
C SER A 6 56.82 -40.62 66.62
N VAL A 7 56.29 -40.44 65.41
CA VAL A 7 57.00 -39.78 64.30
C VAL A 7 57.08 -38.27 64.51
N GLU A 8 56.02 -37.65 65.03
CA GLU A 8 55.97 -36.23 65.40
C GLU A 8 57.01 -35.91 66.49
N GLY A 9 57.18 -36.80 67.48
CA GLY A 9 58.22 -36.70 68.51
C GLY A 9 59.65 -36.79 67.98
N ILE A 10 59.91 -37.58 66.92
CA ILE A 10 61.22 -37.63 66.26
C ILE A 10 61.52 -36.31 65.52
N VAL A 11 60.52 -35.77 64.83
CA VAL A 11 60.64 -34.49 64.11
C VAL A 11 60.90 -33.35 65.08
N ASP A 12 60.20 -33.31 66.22
CA ASP A 12 60.44 -32.32 67.27
C ASP A 12 61.83 -32.44 67.92
N CYS A 13 62.31 -33.66 68.21
CA CYS A 13 63.67 -33.86 68.72
C CYS A 13 64.75 -33.42 67.71
N LEU A 14 64.53 -33.62 66.40
CA LEU A 14 65.42 -33.16 65.34
C LEU A 14 65.43 -31.63 65.19
N LEU A 15 64.26 -30.98 65.31
CA LEU A 15 64.14 -29.51 65.29
C LEU A 15 64.79 -28.86 66.52
N GLN A 16 64.85 -29.58 67.65
CA GLN A 16 65.49 -29.15 68.90
C GLN A 16 66.98 -29.53 69.00
N GLY A 17 67.56 -30.17 67.97
CA GLY A 17 68.99 -30.53 67.92
C GLY A 17 69.41 -31.73 68.78
N GLN A 18 68.46 -32.51 69.28
CA GLN A 18 68.71 -33.68 70.14
C GLN A 18 68.93 -34.94 69.29
N LEU A 19 70.11 -35.03 68.68
CA LEU A 19 70.41 -36.03 67.67
C LEU A 19 70.46 -37.48 68.20
N GLU A 20 71.00 -37.70 69.41
CA GLU A 20 71.11 -39.04 70.01
C GLU A 20 69.74 -39.60 70.36
N THR A 21 68.87 -38.80 71.00
CA THR A 21 67.52 -39.21 71.38
C THR A 21 66.63 -39.45 70.14
N ALA A 22 66.82 -38.66 69.08
CA ALA A 22 66.17 -38.91 67.80
C ALA A 22 66.66 -40.22 67.16
N MET A 23 67.96 -40.53 67.26
CA MET A 23 68.53 -41.78 66.72
C MET A 23 68.03 -43.02 67.47
N ASP A 24 67.92 -42.96 68.80
CA ASP A 24 67.40 -44.06 69.61
C ASP A 24 65.91 -44.32 69.31
N ASN A 25 65.11 -43.26 69.19
CA ASN A 25 63.70 -43.37 68.80
C ASN A 25 63.53 -43.94 67.38
N ILE A 26 64.39 -43.54 66.43
CA ILE A 26 64.40 -44.12 65.07
C ILE A 26 64.81 -45.60 65.13
N HIS A 27 65.79 -45.96 65.95
CA HIS A 27 66.23 -47.33 66.11
C HIS A 27 65.11 -48.23 66.67
N ASP A 28 64.42 -47.78 67.72
CA ASP A 28 63.31 -48.53 68.32
C ASP A 28 62.14 -48.74 67.34
N ILE A 29 61.78 -47.71 66.57
CA ILE A 29 60.75 -47.79 65.53
C ILE A 29 61.16 -48.77 64.42
N LEU A 30 62.42 -48.72 63.97
CA LEU A 30 62.92 -49.60 62.91
C LEU A 30 63.13 -51.05 63.35
N THR A 31 63.17 -51.30 64.66
CA THR A 31 63.31 -52.65 65.23
C THR A 31 61.95 -53.32 65.44
N GLN A 32 60.85 -52.55 65.44
CA GLN A 32 59.49 -53.06 65.53
C GLN A 32 58.91 -53.39 64.14
N PRO A 33 58.58 -54.67 63.86
CA PRO A 33 58.12 -55.07 62.53
C PRO A 33 56.76 -54.46 62.14
N GLU A 34 55.89 -54.12 63.10
CA GLU A 34 54.61 -53.47 62.82
C GLU A 34 54.77 -52.01 62.35
N GLU A 35 55.70 -51.26 62.93
CA GLU A 35 55.95 -49.87 62.55
C GLU A 35 56.66 -49.78 61.20
N VAL A 36 57.64 -50.66 60.94
CA VAL A 36 58.29 -50.79 59.62
C VAL A 36 57.28 -51.16 58.53
N ASN A 37 56.33 -52.05 58.82
CA ASN A 37 55.29 -52.41 57.86
C ASN A 37 54.29 -51.26 57.64
N GLY A 38 53.95 -50.52 58.70
CA GLY A 38 53.13 -49.30 58.61
C GLY A 38 53.80 -48.19 57.79
N ILE A 39 55.12 -47.99 57.89
CA ILE A 39 55.88 -47.04 57.07
C ILE A 39 55.88 -47.47 55.59
N LYS A 40 56.00 -48.77 55.31
CA LYS A 40 55.89 -49.30 53.93
C LYS A 40 54.49 -49.08 53.35
N GLU A 41 53.43 -49.40 54.11
CA GLU A 41 52.05 -49.14 53.69
C GLU A 41 51.81 -47.65 53.44
N PHE A 42 52.32 -46.78 54.33
CA PHE A 42 52.21 -45.33 54.16
C PHE A 42 52.98 -44.83 52.93
N SER A 43 54.17 -45.37 52.65
CA SER A 43 54.93 -45.05 51.44
C SER A 43 54.18 -45.45 50.17
N ILE A 44 53.51 -46.61 50.17
CA ILE A 44 52.67 -47.06 49.05
C ILE A 44 51.48 -46.12 48.87
N LEU A 45 50.83 -45.71 49.97
CA LEU A 45 49.71 -44.75 49.93
C LEU A 45 50.13 -43.38 49.40
N ILE A 46 51.30 -42.86 49.78
CA ILE A 46 51.84 -41.60 49.23
C ILE A 46 52.14 -41.73 47.74
N GLN A 47 52.76 -42.83 47.32
CA GLN A 47 53.04 -43.07 45.89
C GLN A 47 51.75 -43.15 45.07
N GLU A 48 50.73 -43.84 45.60
CA GLU A 48 49.43 -43.93 44.95
C GLU A 48 48.72 -42.57 44.93
N ALA A 49 48.77 -41.79 46.01
CA ALA A 49 48.22 -40.44 46.05
C ALA A 49 48.88 -39.51 45.02
N ALA A 50 50.22 -39.53 44.92
CA ALA A 50 50.95 -38.76 43.90
C ALA A 50 50.60 -39.20 42.47
N ARG A 51 50.41 -40.50 42.25
CA ARG A 51 49.96 -41.04 40.95
C ARG A 51 48.56 -40.56 40.59
N GLN A 52 47.64 -40.55 41.56
CA GLN A 52 46.27 -40.08 41.37
C GLN A 52 46.23 -38.57 41.06
N GLU A 53 47.03 -37.76 41.73
CA GLU A 53 47.12 -36.32 41.42
C GLU A 53 47.61 -36.08 39.99
N GLU A 54 48.61 -36.82 39.52
CA GLU A 54 49.11 -36.68 38.15
C GLU A 54 48.06 -37.10 37.12
N ILE A 55 47.32 -38.19 37.39
CA ILE A 55 46.21 -38.64 36.54
C ILE A 55 45.10 -37.59 36.51
N HIS A 56 44.68 -37.05 37.65
CA HIS A 56 43.65 -36.01 37.72
C HIS A 56 44.10 -34.73 37.02
N ARG A 57 45.34 -34.29 37.24
CA ARG A 57 45.91 -33.11 36.56
C ARG A 57 45.93 -33.29 35.05
N SER A 58 46.35 -34.46 34.57
CA SER A 58 46.30 -34.78 33.14
C SER A 58 44.86 -34.77 32.62
N HIS A 59 43.94 -35.41 33.33
CA HIS A 59 42.53 -35.48 32.93
C HIS A 59 41.87 -34.10 32.84
N ILE A 60 42.08 -33.24 33.84
CA ILE A 60 41.56 -31.86 33.84
C ILE A 60 42.12 -31.09 32.65
N LYS A 61 43.40 -31.26 32.33
CA LYS A 61 44.04 -30.61 31.18
C LYS A 61 43.43 -31.06 29.86
N ASP A 62 43.15 -32.35 29.71
CA ASP A 62 42.52 -32.90 28.51
C ASP A 62 41.08 -32.40 28.36
N VAL A 63 40.31 -32.35 29.45
CA VAL A 63 38.96 -31.80 29.47
C VAL A 63 38.96 -30.32 29.10
N LEU A 64 39.85 -29.51 29.68
CA LEU A 64 39.99 -28.09 29.34
C LEU A 64 40.32 -27.89 27.87
N LYS A 65 41.22 -28.72 27.33
CA LYS A 65 41.60 -28.67 25.92
C LYS A 65 40.42 -29.00 25.00
N ALA A 66 39.65 -30.03 25.35
CA ALA A 66 38.43 -30.39 24.62
C ALA A 66 37.39 -29.25 24.67
N TYR A 67 37.17 -28.63 25.83
CA TYR A 67 36.27 -27.49 25.98
C TYR A 67 36.72 -26.27 25.17
N MET A 68 38.03 -25.96 25.17
CA MET A 68 38.58 -24.87 24.36
C MET A 68 38.39 -25.14 22.87
N SER A 69 38.71 -26.34 22.39
CA SER A 69 38.48 -26.70 20.98
C SER A 69 37.00 -26.67 20.61
N MET A 70 36.11 -27.07 21.53
CA MET A 70 34.66 -26.97 21.31
C MET A 70 34.18 -25.53 21.25
N LYS A 71 34.71 -24.65 22.12
CA LYS A 71 34.44 -23.21 22.11
C LYS A 71 34.88 -22.57 20.79
N ASP A 72 36.11 -22.83 20.37
CA ASP A 72 36.68 -22.25 19.14
C ASP A 72 35.89 -22.73 17.91
N ASN A 73 35.49 -24.01 17.88
CA ASN A 73 34.62 -24.54 16.83
C ASN A 73 33.23 -23.88 16.85
N MET A 74 32.63 -23.66 18.02
CA MET A 74 31.34 -22.95 18.12
C MET A 74 31.45 -21.50 17.66
N GLU A 75 32.48 -20.77 18.06
CA GLU A 75 32.72 -19.38 17.60
C GLU A 75 32.92 -19.32 16.09
N SER A 76 33.64 -20.28 15.51
CA SER A 76 33.80 -20.39 14.05
C SER A 76 32.46 -20.64 13.34
N VAL A 77 31.63 -21.55 13.86
CA VAL A 77 30.31 -21.86 13.29
C VAL A 77 29.38 -20.65 13.37
N ILE A 78 29.40 -19.89 14.46
CA ILE A 78 28.60 -18.67 14.62
C ILE A 78 29.08 -17.57 13.64
N ALA A 79 30.39 -17.42 13.48
CA ALA A 79 30.95 -16.45 12.51
C ALA A 79 30.68 -16.86 11.05
N GLU A 80 30.54 -18.16 10.78
CA GLU A 80 30.20 -18.70 9.46
C GLU A 80 28.69 -18.78 9.20
N ASP A 81 27.84 -18.57 10.22
CA ASP A 81 26.38 -18.49 10.10
C ASP A 81 25.94 -17.17 9.46
N LYS A 82 26.47 -16.91 8.28
CA LYS A 82 26.06 -15.87 7.32
C LYS A 82 24.64 -16.09 6.82
N SER A 83 23.98 -17.19 7.19
CA SER A 83 22.62 -17.49 6.79
C SER A 83 21.63 -16.51 7.42
N ALA A 84 21.84 -16.12 8.68
CA ALA A 84 20.97 -15.16 9.36
C ALA A 84 21.03 -13.76 8.71
N ASP A 85 22.25 -13.29 8.38
CA ASP A 85 22.44 -12.01 7.70
C ASP A 85 21.91 -12.05 6.26
N ALA A 86 22.16 -13.13 5.53
CA ALA A 86 21.64 -13.30 4.17
C ALA A 86 20.10 -13.36 4.13
N ILE A 87 19.48 -14.04 5.10
CA ILE A 87 18.02 -14.06 5.26
C ILE A 87 17.51 -12.66 5.63
N GLY A 88 18.23 -11.92 6.47
CA GLY A 88 17.90 -10.53 6.81
C GLY A 88 17.94 -9.61 5.60
N GLU A 89 18.96 -9.72 4.74
CA GLU A 89 19.06 -8.98 3.48
C GLU A 89 17.93 -9.35 2.51
N GLU A 90 17.60 -10.64 2.38
CA GLU A 90 16.52 -11.11 1.52
C GLU A 90 15.14 -10.62 1.99
N ILE A 91 14.88 -10.64 3.31
CA ILE A 91 13.66 -10.08 3.90
C ILE A 91 13.55 -8.58 3.61
N ASN A 92 14.64 -7.81 3.80
CA ASN A 92 14.65 -6.38 3.53
C ASN A 92 14.40 -6.08 2.04
N LEU A 93 14.99 -6.88 1.15
CA LEU A 93 14.78 -6.76 -0.29
C LEU A 93 13.32 -7.03 -0.65
N LEU A 94 12.75 -8.13 -0.15
CA LEU A 94 11.35 -8.50 -0.39
C LEU A 94 10.38 -7.46 0.18
N GLN A 95 10.63 -6.93 1.37
CA GLN A 95 9.83 -5.85 1.94
C GLN A 95 9.87 -4.59 1.08
N THR A 96 11.05 -4.23 0.58
CA THR A 96 11.21 -3.07 -0.32
C THR A 96 10.46 -3.27 -1.63
N GLN A 97 10.54 -4.47 -2.21
CA GLN A 97 9.81 -4.82 -3.43
C GLN A 97 8.30 -4.79 -3.21
N HIS A 98 7.83 -5.36 -2.10
CA HIS A 98 6.42 -5.34 -1.71
C HIS A 98 5.90 -3.91 -1.53
N GLN A 99 6.65 -3.05 -0.84
CA GLN A 99 6.30 -1.63 -0.66
C GLN A 99 6.17 -0.92 -2.01
N LYS A 100 7.12 -1.14 -2.93
CA LYS A 100 7.08 -0.55 -4.28
C LYS A 100 5.88 -1.06 -5.08
N ALA A 101 5.61 -2.36 -5.03
CA ALA A 101 4.47 -2.97 -5.71
C ALA A 101 3.13 -2.42 -5.17
N LEU A 102 3.03 -2.24 -3.85
CA LEU A 102 1.84 -1.67 -3.22
C LEU A 102 1.62 -0.21 -3.69
N GLN A 103 2.66 0.62 -3.66
CA GLN A 103 2.58 2.01 -4.13
C GLN A 103 2.19 2.10 -5.61
N THR A 104 2.74 1.24 -6.46
CA THR A 104 2.37 1.21 -7.89
C THR A 104 0.94 0.70 -8.09
N SER A 105 0.49 -0.28 -7.29
CA SER A 105 -0.89 -0.76 -7.34
C SER A 105 -1.89 0.31 -6.91
N GLU A 106 -1.60 1.06 -5.85
CA GLU A 106 -2.43 2.17 -5.37
C GLU A 106 -2.49 3.30 -6.40
N ALA A 107 -1.35 3.73 -6.94
CA ALA A 107 -1.31 4.75 -7.99
C ALA A 107 -2.06 4.33 -9.26
N ALA A 108 -1.93 3.07 -9.68
CA ALA A 108 -2.68 2.54 -10.81
C ALA A 108 -4.20 2.52 -10.54
N LYS A 109 -4.61 2.17 -9.31
CA LYS A 109 -6.02 2.17 -8.91
C LYS A 109 -6.62 3.58 -8.94
N GLU A 110 -5.89 4.58 -8.44
CA GLU A 110 -6.30 5.98 -8.51
C GLU A 110 -6.45 6.45 -9.97
N GLN A 111 -5.48 6.13 -10.83
CA GLN A 111 -5.58 6.44 -12.27
C GLN A 111 -6.78 5.76 -12.93
N CYS A 112 -7.04 4.49 -12.62
CA CYS A 112 -8.22 3.79 -13.15
C CYS A 112 -9.53 4.43 -12.67
N GLN A 113 -9.60 4.90 -11.43
CA GLN A 113 -10.77 5.61 -10.91
C GLN A 113 -10.98 6.94 -11.63
N ALA A 114 -9.92 7.75 -11.77
CA ALA A 114 -9.99 9.01 -12.49
C ALA A 114 -10.43 8.85 -13.95
N LEU A 115 -9.85 7.87 -14.67
CA LEU A 115 -10.24 7.56 -16.05
C LEU A 115 -11.68 7.05 -16.15
N ASN A 116 -12.14 6.30 -15.15
CA ASN A 116 -13.52 5.84 -15.09
C ASN A 116 -14.50 7.01 -14.94
N GLU A 117 -14.21 7.96 -14.05
CA GLU A 117 -15.02 9.17 -13.87
C GLU A 117 -15.05 10.05 -15.12
N GLU A 118 -13.91 10.23 -15.78
CA GLU A 118 -13.83 10.98 -17.04
C GLU A 118 -14.66 10.31 -18.14
N ARG A 119 -14.60 8.98 -18.24
CA ARG A 119 -15.42 8.22 -19.19
C ARG A 119 -16.91 8.39 -18.93
N GLU A 120 -17.36 8.29 -17.68
CA GLU A 120 -18.78 8.48 -17.33
C GLU A 120 -19.25 9.90 -17.69
N LYS A 121 -18.41 10.91 -17.44
CA LYS A 121 -18.70 12.29 -17.83
C LYS A 121 -18.83 12.42 -19.35
N MET A 122 -17.88 11.86 -20.11
CA MET A 122 -17.92 11.87 -21.58
C MET A 122 -19.15 11.15 -22.12
N HIS A 123 -19.54 10.04 -21.50
CA HIS A 123 -20.75 9.30 -21.87
C HIS A 123 -22.02 10.14 -21.64
N ALA A 124 -22.13 10.80 -20.48
CA ALA A 124 -23.24 11.68 -20.17
C ALA A 124 -23.32 12.88 -21.15
N GLU A 125 -22.19 13.48 -21.48
CA GLU A 125 -22.11 14.56 -22.48
C GLU A 125 -22.52 14.07 -23.88
N GLN A 126 -22.08 12.88 -24.28
CA GLN A 126 -22.45 12.26 -25.55
C GLN A 126 -23.95 12.00 -25.63
N GLU A 127 -24.56 11.49 -24.55
CA GLU A 127 -26.00 11.24 -24.49
C GLU A 127 -26.80 12.54 -24.56
N ALA A 128 -26.39 13.57 -23.83
CA ALA A 128 -27.00 14.90 -23.89
C ALA A 128 -26.91 15.52 -25.29
N LEU A 129 -25.75 15.39 -25.96
CA LEU A 129 -25.57 15.85 -27.34
C LEU A 129 -26.43 15.07 -28.33
N SER A 130 -26.57 13.75 -28.13
CA SER A 130 -27.43 12.89 -28.96
C SER A 130 -28.90 13.32 -28.87
N GLN A 131 -29.39 13.53 -27.65
CA GLN A 131 -30.76 14.03 -27.42
C GLN A 131 -30.97 15.39 -28.10
N LYS A 132 -30.04 16.33 -27.89
CA LYS A 132 -30.10 17.65 -28.52
C LYS A 132 -30.09 17.57 -30.04
N ARG A 133 -29.29 16.66 -30.61
CA ARG A 133 -29.25 16.42 -32.06
C ARG A 133 -30.59 15.92 -32.57
N GLU A 134 -31.24 15.00 -31.86
CA GLU A 134 -32.56 14.50 -32.28
C GLU A 134 -33.64 15.59 -32.19
N THR A 135 -33.63 16.42 -31.14
CA THR A 135 -34.53 17.59 -31.05
C THR A 135 -34.33 18.55 -32.21
N VAL A 136 -33.08 18.93 -32.50
CA VAL A 136 -32.78 19.83 -33.63
C VAL A 136 -33.19 19.22 -34.96
N LYS A 137 -33.00 17.90 -35.12
CA LYS A 137 -33.43 17.18 -36.31
C LYS A 137 -34.96 17.19 -36.44
N GLU A 138 -35.71 16.95 -35.37
CA GLU A 138 -37.17 17.05 -35.38
C GLU A 138 -37.66 18.45 -35.75
N ASP A 139 -37.10 19.49 -35.12
CA ASP A 139 -37.44 20.89 -35.40
C ASP A 139 -37.15 21.27 -36.86
N THR A 140 -36.00 20.84 -37.38
CA THR A 140 -35.56 21.19 -38.74
C THR A 140 -36.30 20.38 -39.80
N THR A 141 -36.58 19.10 -39.56
CA THR A 141 -37.16 18.20 -40.56
C THR A 141 -38.68 18.16 -40.55
N GLN A 142 -39.32 18.42 -39.40
CA GLN A 142 -40.77 18.35 -39.29
C GLN A 142 -41.41 19.72 -39.06
N VAL A 143 -40.92 20.49 -38.08
CA VAL A 143 -41.60 21.71 -37.66
C VAL A 143 -41.38 22.84 -38.67
N LEU A 144 -40.14 23.08 -39.06
CA LEU A 144 -39.79 24.17 -39.99
C LEU A 144 -40.48 24.00 -41.37
N PRO A 145 -40.52 22.82 -42.01
CA PRO A 145 -41.22 22.64 -43.27
C PRO A 145 -42.74 22.79 -43.13
N LYS A 146 -43.34 22.27 -42.04
CA LYS A 146 -44.78 22.44 -41.78
C LYS A 146 -45.14 23.92 -41.59
N THR A 147 -44.36 24.67 -40.82
CA THR A 147 -44.57 26.11 -40.61
C THR A 147 -44.39 26.88 -41.91
N ARG A 148 -43.36 26.59 -42.70
CA ARG A 148 -43.17 27.20 -44.03
C ARG A 148 -44.34 26.88 -44.96
N TYR A 149 -44.82 25.64 -44.95
CA TYR A 149 -45.97 25.21 -45.74
C TYR A 149 -47.24 25.97 -45.31
N ASN A 150 -47.52 26.06 -44.02
CA ASN A 150 -48.68 26.78 -43.50
C ASN A 150 -48.63 28.28 -43.82
N VAL A 151 -47.48 28.94 -43.63
CA VAL A 151 -47.31 30.36 -44.00
C VAL A 151 -47.52 30.55 -45.51
N SER A 152 -46.94 29.67 -46.33
CA SER A 152 -47.14 29.70 -47.78
C SER A 152 -48.61 29.46 -48.16
N LEU A 153 -49.28 28.52 -47.50
CA LEU A 153 -50.70 28.22 -47.72
C LEU A 153 -51.57 29.43 -47.39
N TYR A 154 -51.38 30.07 -46.23
CA TYR A 154 -52.12 31.28 -45.87
C TYR A 154 -51.83 32.42 -46.85
N SER A 155 -50.58 32.62 -47.27
CA SER A 155 -50.24 33.65 -48.25
C SER A 155 -50.84 33.35 -49.64
N CYS A 156 -50.89 32.09 -50.06
CA CYS A 156 -51.53 31.67 -51.31
C CYS A 156 -53.05 31.82 -51.29
N ILE A 157 -53.70 31.49 -50.18
CA ILE A 157 -55.17 31.59 -50.04
C ILE A 157 -55.59 33.05 -49.95
N THR A 158 -54.91 33.84 -49.13
CA THR A 158 -55.32 35.22 -48.84
C THR A 158 -54.70 36.25 -49.77
N GLY A 159 -53.58 35.93 -50.43
CA GLY A 159 -52.78 36.92 -51.16
C GLY A 159 -52.12 37.97 -50.26
N ILE A 160 -52.23 37.84 -48.94
CA ILE A 160 -51.68 38.79 -47.97
C ILE A 160 -50.17 38.56 -47.85
N LYS A 161 -49.42 39.67 -47.87
CA LYS A 161 -48.03 39.76 -47.49
C LYS A 161 -47.87 40.73 -46.33
N TRP A 162 -47.33 40.23 -45.23
CA TRP A 162 -47.13 40.99 -44.01
C TRP A 162 -45.80 41.76 -44.05
N ASP A 163 -45.83 42.97 -43.50
CA ASP A 163 -44.64 43.76 -43.20
C ASP A 163 -44.18 43.41 -41.78
N TYR A 164 -43.08 42.66 -41.66
CA TYR A 164 -42.56 42.24 -40.35
C TYR A 164 -41.70 43.31 -39.67
N ASP A 165 -41.35 44.40 -40.38
CA ASP A 165 -40.56 45.52 -39.86
C ASP A 165 -41.49 46.65 -39.36
N CYS A 166 -42.57 46.29 -38.66
CA CYS A 166 -43.54 47.24 -38.07
C CYS A 166 -43.55 47.17 -36.54
N LYS A 167 -44.29 48.07 -35.89
CA LYS A 167 -44.39 48.11 -34.42
C LYS A 167 -45.12 46.85 -33.91
N PRO A 168 -44.79 46.34 -32.70
CA PRO A 168 -45.45 45.14 -32.15
C PRO A 168 -46.97 45.22 -32.03
N ASP A 169 -47.50 46.45 -31.93
CA ASP A 169 -48.93 46.73 -31.81
C ASP A 169 -49.59 47.07 -33.15
N GLU A 170 -48.87 47.03 -34.27
CA GLU A 170 -49.36 47.39 -35.60
C GLU A 170 -49.43 46.15 -36.50
N ILE A 171 -50.53 45.99 -37.24
CA ILE A 171 -50.69 44.99 -38.28
C ILE A 171 -50.61 45.71 -39.63
N LYS A 172 -49.50 45.48 -40.34
CA LYS A 172 -49.21 46.15 -41.60
C LYS A 172 -48.87 45.13 -42.69
N GLY A 173 -49.26 45.44 -43.92
CA GLY A 173 -49.02 44.57 -45.06
C GLY A 173 -49.72 45.05 -46.31
N TYR A 174 -49.82 44.15 -47.28
CA TYR A 174 -50.57 44.39 -48.50
C TYR A 174 -51.19 43.10 -49.04
N VAL A 175 -52.32 43.22 -49.70
CA VAL A 175 -52.95 42.14 -50.48
C VAL A 175 -52.53 42.29 -51.93
N SER A 176 -51.93 41.23 -52.50
CA SER A 176 -51.48 41.22 -53.88
C SER A 176 -52.37 40.33 -54.74
N THR A 177 -53.00 40.91 -55.75
CA THR A 177 -53.75 40.21 -56.81
C THR A 177 -52.97 40.31 -58.13
N SER A 178 -53.30 39.48 -59.12
CA SER A 178 -52.72 39.53 -60.47
C SER A 178 -52.84 40.89 -61.19
N LYS A 179 -53.71 41.80 -60.72
CA LYS A 179 -54.01 43.09 -61.35
C LYS A 179 -53.80 44.31 -60.44
N ASP A 180 -53.76 44.15 -59.12
CA ASP A 180 -53.78 45.26 -58.15
C ASP A 180 -53.07 44.87 -56.84
N VAL A 181 -52.54 45.86 -56.12
CA VAL A 181 -51.87 45.70 -54.82
C VAL A 181 -52.44 46.71 -53.84
N ARG A 182 -53.05 46.23 -52.75
CA ARG A 182 -53.74 47.07 -51.76
C ARG A 182 -53.01 47.04 -50.42
N PRO A 183 -52.34 48.13 -50.01
CA PRO A 183 -51.71 48.20 -48.70
C PRO A 183 -52.72 48.43 -47.58
N PHE A 184 -52.42 47.93 -46.38
CA PHE A 184 -53.18 48.20 -45.16
C PHE A 184 -52.23 48.41 -43.97
N SER A 185 -52.67 49.21 -43.00
CA SER A 185 -52.03 49.39 -41.68
C SER A 185 -53.15 49.56 -40.66
N LEU A 186 -53.12 48.75 -39.61
CA LEU A 186 -54.12 48.72 -38.55
C LEU A 186 -53.41 48.73 -37.19
N ASP A 187 -53.87 49.58 -36.27
CA ASP A 187 -53.39 49.56 -34.89
C ASP A 187 -54.22 48.58 -34.05
N CYS A 188 -53.57 47.57 -33.48
CA CYS A 188 -54.18 46.54 -32.64
C CYS A 188 -54.81 47.11 -31.36
N LYS A 189 -54.42 48.31 -30.92
CA LYS A 189 -54.99 48.97 -29.74
C LYS A 189 -56.29 49.70 -30.04
N GLN A 190 -56.49 50.11 -31.29
CA GLN A 190 -57.66 50.90 -31.71
C GLN A 190 -58.79 50.02 -32.25
N HIS A 191 -58.46 48.82 -32.73
CA HIS A 191 -59.39 47.91 -33.38
C HIS A 191 -59.52 46.59 -32.62
N SER A 192 -60.74 46.05 -32.53
CA SER A 192 -60.97 44.73 -31.95
C SER A 192 -60.49 43.64 -32.90
N LYS A 193 -60.10 42.47 -32.36
CA LYS A 193 -59.71 41.30 -33.18
C LYS A 193 -60.79 40.94 -34.21
N PHE A 194 -62.06 41.03 -33.83
CA PHE A 194 -63.20 40.77 -34.73
C PHE A 194 -63.24 41.75 -35.90
N PHE A 195 -63.08 43.05 -35.63
CA PHE A 195 -63.03 44.07 -36.67
C PHE A 195 -61.83 43.84 -37.61
N THR A 196 -60.64 43.62 -37.05
CA THR A 196 -59.42 43.38 -37.82
C THR A 196 -59.54 42.16 -38.73
N THR A 197 -60.07 41.04 -38.22
CA THR A 197 -60.25 39.83 -39.03
C THR A 197 -61.25 40.02 -40.16
N ASN A 198 -62.42 40.60 -39.90
CA ASN A 198 -63.42 40.83 -40.94
C ASN A 198 -62.90 41.80 -42.01
N TYR A 199 -62.27 42.90 -41.60
CA TYR A 199 -61.68 43.85 -42.54
C TYR A 199 -60.64 43.21 -43.46
N LEU A 200 -59.79 42.32 -42.92
CA LEU A 200 -58.83 41.58 -43.74
C LEU A 200 -59.52 40.62 -44.72
N TRP A 201 -60.59 39.93 -44.30
CA TRP A 201 -61.36 39.07 -45.22
C TRP A 201 -62.07 39.86 -46.30
N ASP A 202 -62.68 41.01 -45.96
CA ASP A 202 -63.30 41.91 -46.94
C ASP A 202 -62.28 42.39 -47.98
N LEU A 203 -61.04 42.70 -47.55
CA LEU A 203 -59.96 43.06 -48.46
C LEU A 203 -59.57 41.91 -49.40
N VAL A 204 -59.57 40.67 -48.90
CA VAL A 204 -59.28 39.46 -49.70
C VAL A 204 -60.42 39.17 -50.68
N GLU A 205 -61.68 39.26 -50.26
CA GLU A 205 -62.85 39.07 -51.13
C GLU A 205 -62.90 40.13 -52.24
N ALA A 206 -62.75 41.40 -51.88
CA ALA A 206 -62.70 42.50 -52.86
C ALA A 206 -61.52 42.38 -53.83
N ALA A 207 -60.44 41.70 -53.42
CA ALA A 207 -59.31 41.38 -54.27
C ALA A 207 -59.57 40.19 -55.20
N VAL A 208 -60.43 39.23 -54.82
CA VAL A 208 -60.86 38.08 -55.63
C VAL A 208 -61.92 38.47 -56.67
N GLU A 209 -62.87 39.33 -56.31
CA GLU A 209 -63.94 39.81 -57.21
C GLU A 209 -63.43 40.69 -58.36
N ALA A 210 -62.21 41.22 -58.25
CA ALA A 210 -61.55 42.00 -59.30
C ALA A 210 -60.87 41.14 -60.40
N LYS A 211 -61.01 39.80 -60.37
CA LYS A 211 -60.51 38.88 -61.42
C LYS A 211 -61.37 38.94 -62.68
#